data_AF-A0A409WAN8-F1
#
_entry.id   AF-A0A409WAN8-F1
#
_cell.length_a   1.000
_cell.length_b   1.000
_cell.length_c   1.000
_cell.angle_alpha   90.00
_cell.angle_beta   90.00
_cell.angle_gamma   90.00
#
_symmetry.space_group_name_H-M   'P 1'
#
loop_
_entity.id
_entity.type
_entity.pdbx_description
1 polymer ?
#
loop_
_entity_poly.entity_id
_entity_poly.type
_entity_poly.pdbx_seq_one_letter_code
_entity_poly.pdbx_strand_id
1 'polypeptide(L)'
;MANARSKGLVRSPSSFFDNIPRLLLGDPSSSCQYTLPRLRKLTFDGDVELIKLGGCRPLTSLTMTSQVTARELGGVFETIKGSYLRTLQIAIFTSTTKELLYILYGISEECPNLWTIEVTTGMFNAMEVSEMMSLPPSFFPVVRTVDVNGRDSRPPVFGTLPRVCHKKQRADLEKARVHMKYLETVKFGAVHWHYRNSRVADGPWESDDFDEDHIIASNGVRSYERGNYSCLFLVEEKKTEDA
;
A
#
# COMPACT_ATOMS: atom_id res chain seq x y z
N MET A 1 48.23 -33.00 -15.13
CA MET A 1 46.76 -32.99 -15.32
C MET A 1 46.19 -31.73 -14.70
N ALA A 2 45.68 -30.80 -15.51
CA ALA A 2 45.12 -29.55 -15.00
C ALA A 2 43.77 -29.83 -14.32
N ASN A 3 43.67 -29.50 -13.03
CA ASN A 3 42.53 -29.80 -12.19
C ASN A 3 41.30 -29.00 -12.67
N ALA A 4 40.18 -29.64 -12.98
CA ALA A 4 38.97 -28.99 -13.51
C ALA A 4 38.44 -27.86 -12.58
N ARG A 5 38.76 -27.93 -11.28
CA ARG A 5 38.50 -26.88 -10.29
C ARG A 5 39.28 -25.58 -10.54
N SER A 6 40.54 -25.66 -10.99
CA SER A 6 41.36 -24.46 -11.22
C SER A 6 40.97 -23.69 -12.48
N LYS A 7 40.11 -24.27 -13.33
CA LYS A 7 39.52 -23.63 -14.51
C LYS A 7 38.13 -23.06 -14.27
N GLY A 8 37.61 -23.10 -13.03
CA GLY A 8 36.28 -22.60 -12.69
C GLY A 8 35.11 -23.44 -13.26
N LEU A 9 35.40 -24.61 -13.85
CA LEU A 9 34.41 -25.51 -14.46
C LEU A 9 33.61 -26.30 -13.41
N VAL A 10 34.14 -26.44 -12.19
CA VAL A 10 33.46 -27.07 -11.07
C VAL A 10 33.28 -26.02 -9.97
N ARG A 11 32.05 -25.51 -9.84
CA ARG A 11 31.69 -24.63 -8.72
C ARG A 11 31.74 -25.45 -7.43
N SER A 12 32.51 -24.99 -6.45
CA SER A 12 32.38 -25.47 -5.07
C SER A 12 30.91 -25.36 -4.67
N PRO A 13 30.32 -26.33 -3.96
CA PRO A 13 28.98 -26.17 -3.42
C PRO A 13 29.02 -24.96 -2.47
N SER A 14 28.56 -23.82 -2.96
CA SER A 14 28.36 -22.64 -2.13
C SER A 14 27.06 -22.85 -1.39
N SER A 15 27.08 -22.57 -0.09
CA SER A 15 25.84 -22.57 0.66
C SER A 15 24.92 -21.51 0.02
N PHE A 16 23.62 -21.76 0.05
CA PHE A 16 22.62 -20.80 -0.39
C PHE A 16 22.85 -19.40 0.23
N PHE A 17 23.26 -19.37 1.50
CA PHE A 17 23.53 -18.14 2.26
C PHE A 17 24.79 -17.40 1.78
N ASP A 18 25.77 -18.11 1.23
CA ASP A 18 27.03 -17.50 0.76
C ASP A 18 26.81 -16.62 -0.48
N ASN A 19 25.69 -16.82 -1.18
CA ASN A 19 25.33 -16.08 -2.39
C ASN A 19 24.48 -14.82 -2.09
N ILE A 20 23.88 -14.69 -0.90
CA ILE A 20 23.02 -13.54 -0.54
C ILE A 20 23.80 -12.23 -0.54
N PRO A 21 25.00 -12.12 0.06
CA PRO A 21 25.77 -10.87 0.01
C PRO A 21 26.12 -10.45 -1.41
N ARG A 22 26.44 -11.41 -2.29
CA ARG A 22 26.77 -11.15 -3.71
C ARG A 22 25.55 -10.66 -4.50
N LEU A 23 24.37 -11.20 -4.19
CA LEU A 23 23.09 -10.75 -4.74
C LEU A 23 22.78 -9.29 -4.38
N LEU A 24 22.99 -8.91 -3.12
CA LEU A 24 22.77 -7.53 -2.65
C LEU A 24 23.76 -6.54 -3.28
N LEU A 25 24.98 -7.00 -3.57
CA LEU A 25 25.99 -6.24 -4.31
C LEU A 25 25.71 -6.16 -5.83
N GLY A 26 24.65 -6.82 -6.33
CA GLY A 26 24.29 -6.81 -7.74
C GLY A 26 25.25 -7.61 -8.63
N ASP A 27 25.99 -8.57 -8.07
CA ASP A 27 26.96 -9.36 -8.83
C ASP A 27 26.24 -10.26 -9.87
N PRO A 28 26.46 -10.06 -11.18
CA PRO A 28 25.80 -10.82 -12.25
C PRO A 28 26.18 -12.31 -12.25
N SER A 29 27.27 -12.71 -11.57
CA SER A 29 27.70 -14.10 -11.44
C SER A 29 26.91 -14.87 -10.38
N SER A 30 26.39 -14.17 -9.36
CA SER A 30 25.38 -14.66 -8.42
C SER A 30 24.00 -14.34 -8.95
N SER A 31 23.59 -14.95 -10.05
CA SER A 31 22.25 -14.67 -10.59
C SER A 31 21.18 -15.15 -9.61
N CYS A 32 20.33 -14.22 -9.15
CA CYS A 32 19.17 -14.50 -8.29
C CYS A 32 18.27 -15.58 -8.87
N GLN A 33 18.38 -15.80 -10.19
CA GLN A 33 17.65 -16.82 -10.90
C GLN A 33 17.95 -18.24 -10.42
N TYR A 34 19.20 -18.54 -10.05
CA TYR A 34 19.58 -19.89 -9.59
C TYR A 34 19.39 -20.06 -8.09
N THR A 35 19.56 -18.97 -7.33
CA THR A 35 19.45 -18.99 -5.87
C THR A 35 17.98 -19.05 -5.42
N LEU A 36 17.10 -18.28 -6.07
CA LEU A 36 15.69 -18.15 -5.72
C LEU A 36 14.76 -18.38 -6.93
N PRO A 37 14.75 -19.58 -7.54
CA PRO A 37 14.11 -19.82 -8.83
C PRO A 37 12.58 -19.70 -8.80
N ARG A 38 11.97 -19.84 -7.62
CA ARG A 38 10.51 -19.83 -7.43
C ARG A 38 10.02 -18.63 -6.61
N LEU A 39 10.85 -17.60 -6.43
CA LEU A 39 10.44 -16.41 -5.67
C LEU A 39 9.32 -15.68 -6.41
N ARG A 40 8.17 -15.58 -5.75
CA ARG A 40 6.96 -14.88 -6.23
C ARG A 40 6.43 -13.88 -5.22
N LYS A 41 6.75 -14.08 -3.96
CA LYS A 41 6.34 -13.25 -2.84
C LYS A 41 7.60 -12.83 -2.10
N LEU A 42 7.76 -11.55 -1.90
CA LEU A 42 8.88 -11.00 -1.14
C LEU A 42 8.31 -10.12 -0.04
N THR A 43 8.70 -10.41 1.20
CA THR A 43 8.32 -9.65 2.38
C THR A 43 9.57 -9.34 3.16
N PHE A 44 9.76 -8.07 3.49
CA PHE A 44 10.88 -7.66 4.32
C PHE A 44 10.52 -6.49 5.23
N ASP A 45 11.25 -6.42 6.32
CA ASP A 45 11.31 -5.31 7.26
C ASP A 45 12.78 -4.91 7.38
N GLY A 46 13.10 -3.65 7.14
CA GLY A 46 14.45 -3.12 7.08
C GLY A 46 14.79 -2.49 5.73
N ASP A 47 16.03 -2.69 5.30
CA ASP A 47 16.63 -1.99 4.16
C ASP A 47 15.88 -2.26 2.83
N VAL A 48 15.56 -1.18 2.12
CA VAL A 48 14.92 -1.22 0.79
C VAL A 48 15.78 -1.97 -0.24
N GLU A 49 17.10 -1.99 -0.05
CA GLU A 49 18.05 -2.69 -0.92
C GLU A 49 17.78 -4.20 -1.02
N LEU A 50 17.05 -4.78 -0.06
CA LEU A 50 16.59 -6.17 -0.12
C LEU A 50 15.68 -6.45 -1.33
N ILE A 51 15.11 -5.42 -1.96
CA ILE A 51 14.35 -5.54 -3.22
C ILE A 51 15.16 -6.16 -4.35
N LYS A 52 16.50 -6.02 -4.32
CA LYS A 52 17.41 -6.63 -5.31
C LYS A 52 17.28 -8.14 -5.39
N LEU A 53 16.87 -8.80 -4.30
CA LEU A 53 16.57 -10.24 -4.29
C LEU A 53 15.39 -10.60 -5.23
N GLY A 54 14.49 -9.64 -5.45
CA GLY A 54 13.33 -9.76 -6.33
C GLY A 54 13.56 -9.36 -7.79
N GLY A 55 14.65 -8.64 -8.10
CA GLY A 55 14.82 -7.93 -9.38
C GLY A 55 14.79 -8.80 -10.64
N CYS A 56 15.32 -10.03 -10.57
CA CYS A 56 15.32 -10.93 -11.73
C CYS A 56 14.09 -11.85 -11.84
N ARG A 57 13.00 -11.57 -11.10
CA ARG A 57 11.81 -12.44 -11.06
C ARG A 57 10.48 -11.68 -11.19
N PRO A 58 9.43 -12.35 -11.73
CA PRO A 58 8.10 -11.77 -11.77
C PRO A 58 7.46 -11.95 -10.38
N LEU A 59 7.69 -10.98 -9.50
CA LEU A 59 7.05 -10.93 -8.20
C LEU A 59 5.55 -10.64 -8.39
N THR A 60 4.73 -11.41 -7.71
CA THR A 60 3.26 -11.23 -7.68
C THR A 60 2.80 -10.57 -6.39
N SER A 61 3.61 -10.60 -5.34
CA SER A 61 3.32 -9.96 -4.06
C SER A 61 4.60 -9.37 -3.47
N LEU A 62 4.51 -8.10 -3.06
CA LEU A 62 5.58 -7.38 -2.39
C LEU A 62 5.03 -6.76 -1.12
N THR A 63 5.70 -7.02 0.01
CA THR A 63 5.40 -6.40 1.30
C THR A 63 6.65 -5.74 1.86
N MET A 64 6.57 -4.43 2.09
CA MET A 64 7.63 -3.61 2.69
C MET A 64 7.05 -2.94 3.92
N THR A 65 7.54 -3.31 5.10
CA THR A 65 6.98 -2.84 6.38
C THR A 65 7.71 -1.63 6.95
N SER A 66 9.00 -1.48 6.62
CA SER A 66 9.75 -0.26 6.90
C SER A 66 9.28 0.90 6.03
N GLN A 67 9.20 2.10 6.60
CA GLN A 67 8.77 3.30 5.90
C GLN A 67 9.76 3.67 4.79
N VAL A 68 9.25 3.87 3.58
CA VAL A 68 10.03 4.34 2.43
C VAL A 68 9.56 5.70 1.92
N THR A 69 10.49 6.49 1.42
CA THR A 69 10.23 7.73 0.70
C THR A 69 9.82 7.47 -0.75
N ALA A 70 9.24 8.47 -1.42
CA ALA A 70 8.92 8.38 -2.86
C ALA A 70 10.16 8.04 -3.70
N ARG A 71 11.34 8.54 -3.34
CA ARG A 71 12.59 8.29 -4.04
C ARG A 71 13.02 6.83 -3.94
N GLU A 72 12.96 6.25 -2.74
CA GLU A 72 13.29 4.85 -2.52
C GLU A 72 12.30 3.93 -3.24
N LEU A 73 11.02 4.29 -3.25
CA LEU A 73 10.01 3.57 -4.00
C LEU A 73 10.25 3.62 -5.52
N GLY A 74 10.76 4.74 -6.04
CA GLY A 74 11.25 4.84 -7.42
C GLY A 74 12.34 3.80 -7.72
N GLY A 75 13.34 3.70 -6.85
CA GLY A 75 14.41 2.69 -6.98
C GLY A 75 13.90 1.23 -6.89
N VAL A 76 12.85 0.99 -6.10
CA VAL A 76 12.15 -0.32 -6.06
C VAL A 76 11.58 -0.66 -7.43
N PHE A 77 10.82 0.25 -8.05
CA PHE A 77 10.20 0.00 -9.36
C PHE A 77 11.20 0.03 -10.53
N GLU A 78 12.37 0.66 -10.38
CA GLU A 78 13.49 0.47 -11.31
C GLU A 78 14.10 -0.93 -11.20
N THR A 79 14.07 -1.54 -10.01
CA THR A 79 14.67 -2.85 -9.74
C THR A 79 13.75 -4.01 -10.13
N ILE A 80 12.44 -3.88 -9.93
CA ILE A 80 11.46 -4.94 -10.20
C ILE A 80 10.46 -4.53 -11.29
N LYS A 81 9.93 -5.51 -12.01
CA LYS A 81 8.87 -5.28 -12.99
C LYS A 81 7.51 -5.22 -12.28
N GLY A 82 7.03 -4.01 -11.97
CA GLY A 82 5.74 -3.77 -11.29
C GLY A 82 4.52 -4.36 -12.00
N SER A 83 4.58 -4.56 -13.33
CA SER A 83 3.50 -5.16 -14.12
C SER A 83 3.12 -6.60 -13.73
N TYR A 84 3.96 -7.32 -12.98
CA TYR A 84 3.60 -8.65 -12.46
C TYR A 84 2.96 -8.62 -11.06
N LEU A 85 3.04 -7.50 -10.35
CA LEU A 85 2.50 -7.38 -9.01
C LEU A 85 0.98 -7.41 -9.04
N ARG A 86 0.42 -8.21 -8.13
CA ARG A 86 -1.01 -8.31 -7.84
C ARG A 86 -1.34 -7.79 -6.45
N THR A 87 -0.38 -7.88 -5.53
CA THR A 87 -0.53 -7.39 -4.16
C THR A 87 0.69 -6.56 -3.80
N LEU A 88 0.45 -5.34 -3.33
CA LEU A 88 1.48 -4.44 -2.85
C LEU A 88 1.07 -3.96 -1.45
N GLN A 89 1.92 -4.24 -0.48
CA GLN A 89 1.78 -3.70 0.87
C GLN A 89 3.03 -2.88 1.19
N ILE A 90 2.88 -1.60 1.47
CA ILE A 90 4.01 -0.69 1.66
C ILE A 90 3.74 0.28 2.79
N ALA A 91 4.78 0.55 3.59
CA ALA A 91 4.79 1.69 4.48
C ALA A 91 5.50 2.86 3.79
N ILE A 92 4.84 4.02 3.68
CA ILE A 92 5.35 5.20 2.97
C ILE A 92 5.42 6.37 3.95
N PHE A 93 6.53 7.10 3.91
CA PHE A 93 6.62 8.39 4.56
C PHE A 93 6.09 9.49 3.62
N THR A 94 5.01 10.15 4.02
CA THR A 94 4.47 11.31 3.30
C THR A 94 4.18 12.46 4.27
N SER A 95 4.53 13.67 3.88
CA SER A 95 4.29 14.89 4.66
C SER A 95 2.93 15.54 4.35
N THR A 96 2.35 15.24 3.18
CA THR A 96 1.06 15.81 2.75
C THR A 96 0.19 14.79 2.04
N THR A 97 -1.13 14.99 2.03
CA THR A 97 -2.04 14.16 1.22
C THR A 97 -1.68 14.22 -0.26
N LYS A 98 -1.30 15.39 -0.79
CA LYS A 98 -0.90 15.53 -2.21
C LYS A 98 0.28 14.64 -2.57
N GLU A 99 1.28 14.56 -1.70
CA GLU A 99 2.43 13.66 -1.87
C GLU A 99 1.97 12.20 -1.93
N LEU A 100 1.08 11.79 -1.02
CA LEU A 100 0.47 10.46 -1.07
C LEU A 100 -0.26 10.22 -2.40
N LEU A 101 -1.05 11.17 -2.91
CA LEU A 101 -1.76 11.02 -4.19
C LEU A 101 -0.78 10.86 -5.36
N TYR A 102 0.33 11.61 -5.39
CA TYR A 102 1.35 11.45 -6.44
C TYR A 102 2.04 10.09 -6.38
N ILE A 103 2.35 9.62 -5.17
CA ILE A 103 2.94 8.29 -4.97
C ILE A 103 1.98 7.20 -5.42
N LEU A 104 0.72 7.30 -5.00
CA LEU A 104 -0.35 6.43 -5.45
C LEU A 104 -0.39 6.42 -6.99
N TYR A 105 -0.48 7.59 -7.63
CA TYR A 105 -0.45 7.75 -9.10
C TYR A 105 0.71 6.98 -9.74
N GLY A 106 1.93 7.20 -9.27
CA GLY A 106 3.12 6.49 -9.77
C GLY A 106 3.02 4.97 -9.59
N ILE A 107 2.51 4.49 -8.47
CA ILE A 107 2.29 3.05 -8.26
C ILE A 107 1.29 2.48 -9.28
N SER A 108 0.22 3.21 -9.63
CA SER A 108 -0.73 2.72 -10.63
C SER A 108 -0.13 2.63 -12.02
N GLU A 109 0.75 3.55 -12.39
CA GLU A 109 1.44 3.51 -13.69
C GLU A 109 2.43 2.33 -13.74
N GLU A 110 3.20 2.12 -12.67
CA GLU A 110 4.19 1.04 -12.60
C GLU A 110 3.58 -0.35 -12.37
N CYS A 111 2.43 -0.41 -11.69
CA CYS A 111 1.74 -1.64 -11.30
C CYS A 111 0.31 -1.72 -11.87
N PRO A 112 0.13 -1.78 -13.20
CA PRO A 112 -1.20 -1.76 -13.83
C PRO A 112 -2.07 -2.98 -13.52
N ASN A 113 -1.48 -4.09 -13.04
CA ASN A 113 -2.18 -5.35 -12.75
C ASN A 113 -2.48 -5.56 -11.27
N LEU A 114 -2.37 -4.51 -10.45
CA LEU A 114 -2.53 -4.58 -9.01
C LEU A 114 -3.99 -4.84 -8.62
N TRP A 115 -4.23 -5.91 -7.84
CA TRP A 115 -5.55 -6.29 -7.33
C TRP A 115 -5.78 -5.76 -5.91
N THR A 116 -4.70 -5.69 -5.12
CA THR A 116 -4.74 -5.24 -3.74
C THR A 116 -3.58 -4.29 -3.50
N ILE A 117 -3.90 -3.10 -2.99
CA ILE A 117 -2.92 -2.16 -2.46
C ILE A 117 -3.22 -1.87 -1.00
N GLU A 118 -2.21 -2.03 -0.15
CA GLU A 118 -2.23 -1.66 1.26
C GLU A 118 -1.11 -0.65 1.51
N VAL A 119 -1.46 0.58 1.88
CA VAL A 119 -0.52 1.66 2.19
C VAL A 119 -0.63 1.99 3.66
N THR A 120 0.48 1.90 4.39
CA THR A 120 0.61 2.49 5.72
C THR A 120 1.37 3.79 5.59
N THR A 121 0.80 4.91 6.02
CA THR A 121 1.41 6.23 5.99
C THR A 121 1.04 7.02 7.25
N GLY A 122 1.54 8.25 7.34
CA GLY A 122 1.13 9.22 8.36
C GLY A 122 -0.32 9.71 8.15
N MET A 123 -0.56 10.96 8.52
CA MET A 123 -1.88 11.57 8.37
C MET A 123 -2.17 11.90 6.89
N PHE A 124 -3.41 11.66 6.45
CA PHE A 124 -3.88 12.02 5.12
C PHE A 124 -5.35 12.42 5.15
N ASN A 125 -5.80 13.15 4.13
CA ASN A 125 -7.19 13.52 3.95
C ASN A 125 -7.90 12.44 3.11
N ALA A 126 -8.70 11.59 3.75
CA ALA A 126 -9.43 10.52 3.08
C ALA A 126 -10.44 11.01 2.02
N MET A 127 -10.91 12.27 2.13
CA MET A 127 -11.79 12.86 1.12
C MET A 127 -11.06 13.13 -0.20
N GLU A 128 -9.80 13.55 -0.14
CA GLU A 128 -9.01 13.81 -1.34
C GLU A 128 -8.65 12.50 -2.05
N VAL A 129 -8.44 11.42 -1.29
CA VAL A 129 -8.21 10.08 -1.85
C VAL A 129 -9.48 9.55 -2.54
N SER A 130 -10.65 9.64 -1.90
CA SER A 130 -11.92 9.22 -2.54
C SER A 130 -12.24 10.07 -3.77
N GLU A 131 -12.02 11.38 -3.70
CA GLU A 131 -12.21 12.30 -4.82
C GLU A 131 -11.29 11.93 -5.99
N MET A 132 -10.01 11.66 -5.75
CA MET A 132 -9.07 11.20 -6.78
C MET A 132 -9.56 9.94 -7.48
N MET A 133 -10.07 8.95 -6.74
CA MET A 133 -10.62 7.71 -7.31
C MET A 133 -11.85 7.96 -8.20
N SER A 134 -12.57 9.05 -7.98
CA SER A 134 -13.76 9.43 -8.74
C SER A 134 -13.46 10.10 -10.10
N LEU A 135 -12.20 10.44 -10.37
CA LEU A 135 -11.79 11.19 -11.56
C LEU A 135 -11.20 10.25 -12.64
N PRO A 136 -11.48 10.49 -13.93
CA PRO A 136 -10.76 9.84 -15.01
C PRO A 136 -9.37 10.50 -15.25
N PRO A 137 -8.37 9.76 -15.78
CA PRO A 137 -8.39 8.34 -16.13
C PRO A 137 -8.41 7.43 -14.90
N SER A 138 -8.85 6.17 -15.09
CA SER A 138 -8.95 5.21 -13.99
C SER A 138 -7.60 4.98 -13.34
N PHE A 139 -7.53 5.34 -12.06
CA PHE A 139 -6.43 5.00 -11.19
C PHE A 139 -6.57 3.53 -10.76
N PHE A 140 -5.53 2.73 -10.90
CA PHE A 140 -5.55 1.27 -10.72
C PHE A 140 -6.67 0.54 -11.49
N PRO A 141 -6.45 0.20 -12.77
CA PRO A 141 -7.54 -0.24 -13.65
C PRO A 141 -8.20 -1.58 -13.25
N VAL A 142 -7.52 -2.43 -12.47
CA VAL A 142 -8.00 -3.76 -12.06
C VAL A 142 -8.01 -3.97 -10.55
N VAL A 143 -7.83 -2.91 -9.75
CA VAL A 143 -7.81 -3.05 -8.29
C VAL A 143 -9.18 -3.43 -7.77
N ARG A 144 -9.16 -4.25 -6.72
CA ARG A 144 -10.32 -4.70 -5.97
C ARG A 144 -10.31 -4.14 -4.56
N THR A 145 -9.14 -4.07 -3.95
CA THR A 145 -8.96 -3.61 -2.57
C THR A 145 -7.97 -2.46 -2.53
N VAL A 146 -8.42 -1.31 -2.04
CA VAL A 146 -7.57 -0.18 -1.66
C VAL A 146 -7.66 -0.01 -0.15
N ASP A 147 -6.53 -0.13 0.53
CA ASP A 147 -6.43 0.04 1.97
C ASP A 147 -5.37 1.09 2.26
N VAL A 148 -5.76 2.19 2.90
CA VAL A 148 -4.83 3.21 3.39
C VAL A 148 -5.01 3.33 4.89
N ASN A 149 -3.98 2.99 5.64
CA ASN A 149 -3.96 2.92 7.10
C ASN A 149 -5.03 1.98 7.70
N GLY A 150 -5.49 0.94 7.02
CA GLY A 150 -6.59 0.08 7.52
C GLY A 150 -6.29 -0.73 8.78
N ARG A 151 -5.04 -0.76 9.24
CA ARG A 151 -4.64 -1.28 10.57
C ARG A 151 -4.62 -0.21 11.65
N ASP A 152 -4.74 1.06 11.27
CA ASP A 152 -4.78 2.19 12.17
C ASP A 152 -6.18 2.31 12.77
N SER A 153 -6.26 2.15 14.09
CA SER A 153 -7.50 2.32 14.84
C SER A 153 -7.87 3.79 15.04
N ARG A 154 -6.99 4.73 14.68
CA ARG A 154 -7.29 6.16 14.78
C ARG A 154 -8.41 6.52 13.79
N PRO A 155 -9.46 7.19 14.23
CA PRO A 155 -10.53 7.59 13.34
C PRO A 155 -10.04 8.65 12.35
N PRO A 156 -10.55 8.67 11.11
CA PRO A 156 -10.27 9.73 10.16
C PRO A 156 -10.73 11.08 10.73
N VAL A 157 -9.89 12.10 10.58
CA VAL A 157 -10.19 13.44 11.09
C VAL A 157 -10.90 14.25 10.02
N PHE A 158 -12.14 14.66 10.32
CA PHE A 158 -12.95 15.43 9.39
C PHE A 158 -13.05 16.89 9.84
N GLY A 159 -12.69 17.84 8.97
CA GLY A 159 -12.94 19.28 9.15
C GLY A 159 -14.41 19.68 8.91
N THR A 160 -15.27 18.69 8.68
CA THR A 160 -16.67 18.80 8.29
C THR A 160 -17.46 17.76 9.09
N LEU A 161 -18.76 17.94 9.26
CA LEU A 161 -19.61 16.97 9.97
C LEU A 161 -19.45 15.55 9.39
N PRO A 162 -19.29 14.51 10.23
CA PRO A 162 -19.08 13.14 9.77
C PRO A 162 -20.13 12.65 8.76
N ARG A 163 -21.40 13.02 8.95
CA ARG A 163 -22.49 12.70 8.00
C ARG A 163 -22.27 13.30 6.61
N VAL A 164 -21.71 14.51 6.55
CA VAL A 164 -21.42 15.19 5.27
C VAL A 164 -20.22 14.54 4.60
N CYS A 165 -19.17 14.19 5.36
CA CYS A 165 -18.03 13.44 4.85
C CYS A 165 -18.45 12.06 4.34
N HIS A 166 -19.24 11.32 5.09
CA HIS A 166 -19.79 10.03 4.67
C HIS A 166 -20.58 10.14 3.36
N LYS A 167 -21.54 11.10 3.28
CA LYS A 167 -22.32 11.33 2.06
C LYS A 167 -21.45 11.70 0.86
N LYS A 168 -20.42 12.52 1.06
CA LYS A 168 -19.49 12.92 0.00
C LYS A 168 -18.59 11.74 -0.43
N GLN A 169 -17.98 11.00 0.50
CA GLN A 169 -17.18 9.82 0.18
C GLN A 169 -17.99 8.76 -0.56
N ARG A 170 -19.23 8.50 -0.11
CA ARG A 170 -20.13 7.59 -0.81
C ARG A 170 -20.36 8.04 -2.25
N ALA A 171 -20.67 9.32 -2.46
CA ALA A 171 -20.88 9.87 -3.81
C ALA A 171 -19.61 9.75 -4.68
N ASP A 172 -18.43 9.99 -4.12
CA ASP A 172 -17.16 9.83 -4.81
C ASP A 172 -16.91 8.36 -5.21
N LEU A 173 -17.19 7.40 -4.31
CA LEU A 173 -17.04 5.97 -4.56
C LEU A 173 -18.05 5.42 -5.58
N GLU A 174 -19.29 5.89 -5.54
CA GLU A 174 -20.31 5.60 -6.57
C GLU A 174 -19.85 6.09 -7.94
N LYS A 175 -19.21 7.26 -8.00
CA LYS A 175 -18.64 7.79 -9.24
C LYS A 175 -17.37 7.03 -9.67
N ALA A 176 -16.49 6.68 -8.74
CA ALA A 176 -15.27 5.92 -9.00
C ALA A 176 -15.56 4.59 -9.71
N ARG A 177 -16.66 3.94 -9.35
CA ARG A 177 -17.14 2.70 -9.96
C ARG A 177 -17.26 2.75 -11.48
N VAL A 178 -17.61 3.90 -12.06
CA VAL A 178 -17.74 4.06 -13.51
C VAL A 178 -16.42 3.76 -14.23
N HIS A 179 -15.30 4.04 -13.56
CA HIS A 179 -13.95 3.92 -14.13
C HIS A 179 -13.11 2.81 -13.47
N MET A 180 -13.33 2.50 -12.19
CA MET A 180 -12.68 1.44 -11.40
C MET A 180 -13.62 0.24 -11.23
N LYS A 181 -13.95 -0.43 -12.34
CA LYS A 181 -15.03 -1.43 -12.43
C LYS A 181 -14.88 -2.66 -11.51
N TYR A 182 -13.67 -2.94 -11.06
CA TYR A 182 -13.34 -4.10 -10.22
C TYR A 182 -13.21 -3.76 -8.75
N LEU A 183 -13.35 -2.48 -8.37
CA LEU A 183 -13.17 -2.04 -7.00
C LEU A 183 -14.31 -2.59 -6.12
N GLU A 184 -13.94 -3.34 -5.08
CA GLU A 184 -14.86 -4.05 -4.18
C GLU A 184 -14.75 -3.54 -2.73
N THR A 185 -13.58 -3.05 -2.33
CA THR A 185 -13.28 -2.70 -0.94
C THR A 185 -12.38 -1.49 -0.88
N VAL A 186 -12.75 -0.52 -0.05
CA VAL A 186 -11.94 0.67 0.25
C VAL A 186 -11.86 0.86 1.76
N LYS A 187 -10.65 0.98 2.30
CA LYS A 187 -10.42 1.24 3.71
C LYS A 187 -9.59 2.50 3.90
N PHE A 188 -10.07 3.36 4.79
CA PHE A 188 -9.38 4.58 5.21
C PHE A 188 -9.31 4.61 6.74
N GLY A 189 -8.22 4.11 7.32
CA GLY A 189 -8.15 3.94 8.76
C GLY A 189 -9.21 2.96 9.25
N ALA A 190 -9.95 3.38 10.27
CA ALA A 190 -11.08 2.63 10.81
C ALA A 190 -12.30 2.57 9.87
N VAL A 191 -12.41 3.44 8.86
CA VAL A 191 -13.60 3.48 7.98
C VAL A 191 -13.48 2.46 6.87
N HIS A 192 -14.41 1.51 6.85
CA HIS A 192 -14.48 0.45 5.86
C HIS A 192 -15.68 0.65 4.93
N TRP A 193 -15.39 0.68 3.63
CA TRP A 193 -16.38 0.67 2.57
C TRP A 193 -16.32 -0.66 1.83
N HIS A 194 -17.47 -1.31 1.69
CA HIS A 194 -17.62 -2.52 0.90
C HIS A 194 -18.73 -2.35 -0.12
N TYR A 195 -18.47 -2.86 -1.30
CA TYR A 195 -19.45 -2.87 -2.36
C TYR A 195 -20.35 -4.11 -2.22
N ARG A 196 -21.64 -3.90 -1.92
CA ARG A 196 -22.57 -5.01 -1.68
C ARG A 196 -22.82 -5.77 -2.99
N ASN A 197 -22.42 -7.04 -2.99
CA ASN A 197 -22.69 -8.01 -4.04
C ASN A 197 -21.96 -7.69 -5.36
N SER A 198 -20.64 -7.90 -5.41
CA SER A 198 -19.78 -7.63 -6.59
C SER A 198 -20.16 -8.38 -7.88
N ARG A 199 -21.16 -9.27 -7.81
CA ARG A 199 -21.76 -9.96 -8.97
C ARG A 199 -22.92 -9.18 -9.62
N VAL A 200 -23.43 -8.14 -8.98
CA VAL A 200 -24.52 -7.29 -9.50
C VAL A 200 -23.97 -5.89 -9.77
N ALA A 201 -24.17 -5.42 -11.00
CA ALA A 201 -23.63 -4.16 -11.50
C ALA A 201 -24.29 -2.89 -10.90
N ASP A 202 -25.20 -3.01 -9.94
CA ASP A 202 -25.98 -1.89 -9.38
C ASP A 202 -26.19 -1.95 -7.85
N GLY A 203 -25.43 -2.79 -7.13
CA GLY A 203 -25.36 -2.75 -5.66
C GLY A 203 -24.79 -1.42 -5.14
N PRO A 204 -25.17 -0.98 -3.92
CA PRO A 204 -24.64 0.25 -3.33
C PRO A 204 -23.31 0.02 -2.59
N TRP A 205 -22.52 1.08 -2.45
CA TRP A 205 -21.49 1.15 -1.41
C TRP A 205 -22.13 1.22 -0.02
N GLU A 206 -21.64 0.38 0.88
CA GLU A 206 -22.03 0.32 2.29
C GLU A 206 -20.80 0.50 3.17
N SER A 207 -21.01 0.99 4.39
CA SER A 207 -19.96 1.11 5.41
C SER A 207 -20.52 0.64 6.74
N ASP A 208 -19.83 -0.30 7.38
CA ASP A 208 -20.22 -0.85 8.69
C ASP A 208 -20.14 0.22 9.80
N ASP A 209 -19.40 1.30 9.56
CA ASP A 209 -19.11 2.34 10.56
C ASP A 209 -20.19 3.44 10.61
N PHE A 210 -21.16 3.44 9.68
CA PHE A 210 -22.13 4.52 9.47
C PHE A 210 -23.57 4.04 9.20
N ASP A 211 -23.99 2.93 9.81
CA ASP A 211 -25.34 2.40 9.60
C ASP A 211 -26.43 3.41 10.03
N GLU A 212 -27.37 3.73 9.12
CA GLU A 212 -28.27 4.89 9.23
C GLU A 212 -29.24 4.84 10.43
N ASP A 213 -29.42 3.65 11.03
CA ASP A 213 -30.28 3.42 12.20
C ASP A 213 -29.49 3.06 13.48
N HIS A 214 -28.16 3.05 13.43
CA HIS A 214 -27.35 2.79 14.61
C HIS A 214 -26.55 4.02 15.01
N ILE A 215 -26.99 4.58 16.13
CA ILE A 215 -26.14 5.16 17.15
C ILE A 215 -24.79 4.44 17.11
N ILE A 216 -23.81 5.06 16.46
CA ILE A 216 -22.36 4.94 16.65
C ILE A 216 -22.04 3.78 17.60
N ALA A 217 -21.96 2.57 17.06
CA ALA A 217 -21.66 1.37 17.83
C ALA A 217 -20.14 1.22 17.95
N SER A 218 -19.50 2.22 18.56
CA SER A 218 -18.32 2.02 19.41
C SER A 218 -18.06 3.32 20.16
N ASN A 219 -17.65 3.21 21.42
CA ASN A 219 -17.50 4.33 22.37
C ASN A 219 -16.53 5.45 21.95
N GLY A 220 -15.94 5.38 20.74
CA GLY A 220 -15.12 6.41 20.14
C GLY A 220 -15.93 7.59 19.61
N VAL A 221 -16.89 7.41 18.68
CA VAL A 221 -17.42 8.57 17.93
C VAL A 221 -18.41 9.45 18.74
N ARG A 222 -18.97 8.96 19.85
CA ARG A 222 -19.87 9.74 20.73
C ARG A 222 -19.19 10.94 21.40
N SER A 223 -17.87 10.95 21.56
CA SER A 223 -17.14 12.14 22.05
C SER A 223 -16.99 13.24 20.99
N TYR A 224 -17.28 12.95 19.71
CA TYR A 224 -17.03 13.84 18.58
C TYR A 224 -18.21 14.77 18.26
N GLU A 225 -19.45 14.40 18.63
CA GLU A 225 -20.63 15.24 18.38
C GLU A 225 -20.73 16.47 19.30
N ARG A 226 -19.89 16.57 20.35
CA ARG A 226 -19.92 17.68 21.32
C ARG A 226 -18.77 18.68 21.17
N GLY A 227 -17.81 18.43 20.27
CA GLY A 227 -16.58 19.22 20.14
C GLY A 227 -16.59 20.15 18.93
N ASN A 228 -16.43 21.45 19.18
CA ASN A 228 -16.16 22.48 18.19
C ASN A 228 -14.71 22.37 17.64
N TYR A 229 -14.56 22.20 16.31
CA TYR A 229 -13.41 22.51 15.44
C TYR A 229 -12.22 21.53 15.22
N SER A 230 -11.70 21.62 13.97
CA SER A 230 -10.29 21.61 13.50
C SER A 230 -9.49 20.29 13.39
N CYS A 231 -8.88 20.04 12.21
CA CYS A 231 -7.79 19.06 12.02
C CYS A 231 -6.43 19.74 11.80
N LEU A 232 -5.79 20.11 12.91
CA LEU A 232 -4.33 19.99 13.07
C LEU A 232 -4.15 19.14 14.32
N PHE A 233 -3.57 17.95 14.19
CA PHE A 233 -3.01 17.26 15.36
C PHE A 233 -1.49 17.33 15.25
N LEU A 234 -0.94 18.26 16.01
CA LEU A 234 0.46 18.28 16.43
C LEU A 234 0.77 16.94 17.10
N VAL A 235 1.81 16.26 16.61
CA VAL A 235 2.56 15.36 17.48
C VAL A 235 3.35 16.26 18.41
N GLU A 236 2.89 16.46 19.65
CA GLU A 236 3.85 16.67 20.72
C GLU A 236 4.55 15.34 20.93
N GLU A 237 5.81 15.26 20.50
CA GLU A 237 6.71 14.21 20.96
C GLU A 237 6.64 14.22 22.49
N LYS A 238 6.22 13.10 23.08
CA LYS A 238 6.50 12.86 24.50
C LYS A 238 8.02 12.92 24.65
N LYS A 239 8.53 14.05 25.13
CA LYS A 239 9.76 14.02 25.91
C LYS A 239 9.46 13.13 27.10
N THR A 240 9.98 11.93 27.07
CA THR A 240 10.33 11.21 28.29
C THR A 240 11.27 12.11 29.07
N GLU A 241 10.73 12.90 29.99
CA GLU A 241 11.51 13.40 31.12
C GLU A 241 11.67 12.22 32.08
N ASP A 242 12.81 11.56 31.96
CA ASP A 242 13.39 10.80 33.05
C ASP A 242 13.91 11.81 34.09
N ALA A 243 13.26 11.83 35.26
CA ALA A 243 13.85 12.11 36.57
C ALA A 243 12.89 11.69 37.69
#